data_AF-A0A831X0U9-F1
#
_entry.id   AF-A0A831X0U9-F1
#
_cell.length_a   1.000
_cell.length_b   1.000
_cell.length_c   1.000
_cell.angle_alpha   90.00
_cell.angle_beta   90.00
_cell.angle_gamma   90.00
#
_symmetry.space_group_name_H-M   'P 1'
#
loop_
_entity.id
_entity.type
_entity.pdbx_description
1 polymer ?
#
loop_
_entity_poly.entity_id
_entity_poly.type
_entity_poly.pdbx_seq_one_letter_code
_entity_poly.pdbx_strand_id
1 'polypeptide(L)'
;MKGDELYIGELAELAGTSAQTIRYYEREGLLGKPARTQSGYRLYSSETASRVRFIKKAQALGLSLAEIREILQLARAGRSPCKHVRERLQAHLEALDRRIREMQLVRNELAQQLNELAKLPDQIDSSAQVCQLIDVISLKTSSSELSGAIKRKERGYGKQKGH
;
A
#
# COMPACT_ATOMS: atom_id res chain seq x y z
N MET A 1 -24.42 -30.22 7.53
CA MET A 1 -24.77 -28.92 6.91
C MET A 1 -24.06 -28.87 5.57
N LYS A 2 -24.79 -28.93 4.44
CA LYS A 2 -24.20 -28.72 3.11
C LYS A 2 -23.74 -27.26 3.07
N GLY A 3 -22.43 -27.04 3.17
CA GLY A 3 -21.88 -25.71 2.92
C GLY A 3 -22.11 -25.41 1.44
N ASP A 4 -22.71 -24.27 1.13
CA ASP A 4 -22.98 -23.86 -0.25
C ASP A 4 -21.67 -23.95 -1.05
N GLU A 5 -21.65 -24.83 -2.06
CA GLU A 5 -20.53 -25.03 -2.95
C GLU A 5 -20.64 -24.02 -4.10
N LEU A 6 -19.83 -22.97 -4.02
CA LEU A 6 -19.82 -21.87 -4.98
C LEU A 6 -18.73 -22.09 -6.03
N TYR A 7 -19.07 -21.86 -7.29
CA TYR A 7 -18.08 -21.66 -8.33
C TYR A 7 -17.39 -20.31 -8.18
N ILE A 8 -16.27 -20.12 -8.88
CA ILE A 8 -15.48 -18.89 -8.74
C ILE A 8 -16.24 -17.62 -9.11
N GLY A 9 -17.18 -17.70 -10.06
CA GLY A 9 -18.02 -16.57 -10.46
C GLY A 9 -18.98 -16.17 -9.34
N GLU A 10 -19.69 -17.14 -8.77
CA GLU A 10 -20.61 -16.94 -7.65
C GLU A 10 -19.88 -16.43 -6.40
N LEU A 11 -18.69 -16.98 -6.12
CA LEU A 11 -17.83 -16.48 -5.04
C LEU A 11 -17.40 -15.02 -5.30
N ALA A 12 -17.06 -14.68 -6.55
CA ALA A 12 -16.65 -13.34 -6.93
C ALA A 12 -17.78 -12.32 -6.68
N GLU A 13 -18.99 -12.64 -7.13
CA GLU A 13 -20.18 -11.82 -6.90
C GLU A 13 -20.49 -11.68 -5.40
N LEU A 14 -20.54 -12.80 -4.67
CA LEU A 14 -20.85 -12.82 -3.24
C LEU A 14 -19.80 -12.06 -2.40
N ALA A 15 -18.54 -12.08 -2.82
CA ALA A 15 -17.46 -11.34 -2.16
C ALA A 15 -17.25 -9.92 -2.71
N GLY A 16 -18.02 -9.51 -3.73
CA GLY A 16 -17.91 -8.21 -4.39
C GLY A 16 -16.53 -7.97 -4.99
N THR A 17 -15.96 -8.96 -5.68
CA THR A 17 -14.61 -8.92 -6.26
C THR A 17 -14.58 -9.57 -7.64
N SER A 18 -13.41 -9.63 -8.27
CA SER A 18 -13.22 -10.36 -9.52
C SER A 18 -12.75 -11.80 -9.28
N ALA A 19 -13.08 -12.71 -10.21
CA ALA A 19 -12.51 -14.06 -10.22
C ALA A 19 -10.97 -14.03 -10.32
N GLN A 20 -10.38 -13.04 -10.99
CA GLN A 20 -8.93 -12.85 -11.06
C GLN A 20 -8.33 -12.56 -9.68
N THR A 21 -8.98 -11.71 -8.89
CA THR A 21 -8.57 -11.40 -7.51
C THR A 21 -8.64 -12.64 -6.61
N ILE A 22 -9.68 -13.47 -6.76
CA ILE A 22 -9.79 -14.73 -6.02
C ILE A 22 -8.64 -15.68 -6.38
N ARG A 23 -8.36 -15.88 -7.68
CA ARG A 23 -7.23 -16.69 -8.13
C ARG A 23 -5.90 -16.15 -7.62
N TYR A 24 -5.77 -14.83 -7.55
CA TYR A 24 -4.59 -14.20 -6.99
C TYR A 24 -4.42 -14.54 -5.50
N TYR A 25 -5.46 -14.39 -4.68
CA TYR A 25 -5.41 -14.79 -3.28
C TYR A 25 -5.18 -16.29 -3.06
N GLU A 26 -5.68 -17.15 -3.97
CA GLU A 26 -5.39 -18.58 -3.96
C GLU A 26 -3.89 -18.85 -4.20
N ARG A 27 -3.28 -18.20 -5.21
CA ARG A 27 -1.83 -18.31 -5.49
C ARG A 27 -0.98 -17.81 -4.33
N GLU A 28 -1.43 -16.76 -3.65
CA GLU A 28 -0.78 -16.21 -2.45
C GLU A 28 -1.01 -17.07 -1.19
N GLY A 29 -1.71 -18.20 -1.31
CA GLY A 29 -1.96 -19.14 -0.21
C GLY A 29 -2.96 -18.63 0.83
N LEU A 30 -3.72 -17.58 0.52
CA LEU A 30 -4.60 -16.92 1.48
C LEU A 30 -5.93 -17.64 1.65
N LEU A 31 -6.45 -18.33 0.63
CA LEU A 31 -7.80 -18.95 0.68
C LEU A 31 -7.80 -20.44 1.05
N GLY A 32 -6.63 -21.09 1.11
CA GLY A 32 -6.56 -22.55 1.20
C GLY A 32 -6.83 -23.22 -0.15
N LYS A 33 -6.67 -24.55 -0.22
CA LYS A 33 -6.94 -25.31 -1.44
C LYS A 33 -8.47 -25.55 -1.54
N PRO A 34 -9.14 -25.12 -2.62
CA PRO A 34 -10.56 -25.38 -2.80
C PRO A 34 -10.83 -26.87 -3.06
N ALA A 35 -12.03 -27.31 -2.73
CA ALA A 35 -12.53 -28.61 -3.15
C ALA A 35 -12.65 -28.65 -4.68
N ARG A 36 -12.71 -29.86 -5.25
CA ARG A 36 -12.92 -30.04 -6.68
C ARG A 36 -14.10 -30.97 -6.95
N THR A 37 -14.88 -30.65 -7.98
CA THR A 37 -15.89 -31.58 -8.53
C THR A 37 -15.20 -32.81 -9.14
N GLN A 38 -15.97 -33.87 -9.40
CA GLN A 38 -15.48 -35.01 -10.18
C GLN A 38 -15.00 -34.61 -11.59
N SER A 39 -15.60 -33.57 -12.17
CA SER A 39 -15.20 -32.96 -13.44
C SER A 39 -14.01 -31.99 -13.34
N GLY A 40 -13.45 -31.77 -12.15
CA GLY A 40 -12.23 -30.99 -11.93
C GLY A 40 -12.42 -29.48 -11.67
N TYR A 41 -13.66 -28.99 -11.62
CA TYR A 41 -13.94 -27.58 -11.31
C TYR A 41 -13.71 -27.28 -9.83
N ARG A 42 -13.23 -26.07 -9.52
CA ARG A 42 -13.04 -25.60 -8.13
C ARG A 42 -14.36 -25.23 -7.49
N LEU A 43 -14.56 -25.68 -6.26
CA LEU A 43 -15.69 -25.34 -5.41
C LEU A 43 -15.19 -24.64 -4.14
N TYR A 44 -15.89 -23.59 -3.76
CA TYR A 44 -15.58 -22.75 -2.61
C TYR A 44 -16.76 -22.73 -1.64
N SER A 45 -16.48 -22.69 -0.35
CA SER A 45 -17.53 -22.51 0.66
C SER A 45 -17.92 -21.03 0.82
N SER A 46 -19.11 -20.79 1.37
CA SER A 46 -19.53 -19.45 1.83
C SER A 46 -18.54 -18.81 2.85
N GLU A 47 -17.84 -19.62 3.64
CA GLU A 47 -16.76 -19.15 4.53
C GLU A 47 -15.60 -18.50 3.74
N THR A 48 -15.32 -19.03 2.53
CA THR A 48 -14.34 -18.44 1.63
C THR A 48 -14.74 -17.03 1.24
N ALA A 49 -16.04 -16.75 1.02
CA ALA A 49 -16.52 -15.41 0.71
C ALA A 49 -16.26 -14.44 1.86
N SER A 50 -16.54 -14.85 3.10
CA SER A 50 -16.22 -14.06 4.29
C SER A 50 -14.73 -13.77 4.42
N ARG A 51 -13.89 -14.76 4.11
CA ARG A 51 -12.43 -14.62 4.11
C ARG A 51 -11.93 -13.66 3.02
N VAL A 52 -12.48 -13.72 1.81
CA VAL A 52 -12.15 -12.78 0.73
C VAL A 52 -12.53 -11.35 1.13
N ARG A 53 -13.73 -11.15 1.71
CA ARG A 53 -14.15 -9.83 2.21
C ARG A 53 -13.22 -9.31 3.33
N PHE A 54 -12.77 -10.19 4.22
CA PHE A 54 -11.79 -9.83 5.24
C PHE A 54 -10.46 -9.36 4.63
N ILE A 55 -9.92 -10.12 3.67
CA ILE A 55 -8.66 -9.76 2.98
C ILE A 55 -8.79 -8.39 2.32
N LYS A 56 -9.90 -8.13 1.61
CA LYS A 56 -10.15 -6.82 0.98
C LYS A 56 -10.17 -5.68 1.99
N LYS A 57 -10.88 -5.85 3.11
CA LYS A 57 -10.93 -4.83 4.17
C LYS A 57 -9.54 -4.58 4.78
N ALA A 58 -8.77 -5.63 5.02
CA ALA A 58 -7.42 -5.51 5.56
C ALA A 58 -6.48 -4.76 4.59
N GLN A 59 -6.54 -5.05 3.28
CA GLN A 59 -5.77 -4.31 2.27
C GLN A 59 -6.18 -2.84 2.19
N ALA A 60 -7.47 -2.54 2.28
CA ALA A 60 -7.95 -1.15 2.31
C ALA A 60 -7.44 -0.36 3.53
N LEU A 61 -7.09 -1.06 4.61
CA LEU A 61 -6.46 -0.47 5.80
C LEU A 61 -4.93 -0.39 5.72
N GLY A 62 -4.34 -0.73 4.56
CA GLY A 62 -2.89 -0.63 4.34
C GLY A 62 -2.09 -1.86 4.73
N LEU A 63 -2.73 -2.97 5.09
CA LEU A 63 -2.04 -4.23 5.39
C LEU A 63 -1.60 -4.94 4.10
N SER A 64 -0.35 -5.38 4.08
CA SER A 64 0.20 -6.20 3.01
C SER A 64 -0.38 -7.63 3.05
N LEU A 65 -0.30 -8.35 1.93
CA LEU A 65 -0.75 -9.75 1.87
C LEU A 65 0.07 -10.66 2.80
N ALA A 66 1.33 -10.33 3.05
CA ALA A 66 2.17 -11.04 4.02
C ALA A 66 1.63 -10.88 5.45
N GLU A 67 1.32 -9.66 5.88
CA GLU A 67 0.72 -9.40 7.20
C GLU A 67 -0.66 -10.04 7.34
N ILE A 68 -1.48 -9.98 6.28
CA ILE A 68 -2.78 -10.63 6.25
C ILE A 68 -2.63 -12.16 6.40
N ARG A 69 -1.61 -12.76 5.79
CA ARG A 69 -1.30 -14.18 5.95
C ARG A 69 -0.98 -14.52 7.41
N GLU A 70 -0.14 -13.72 8.07
CA GLU A 70 0.18 -13.88 9.50
C GLU A 70 -1.08 -13.79 10.37
N ILE A 71 -1.92 -12.79 10.15
CA ILE A 71 -3.19 -12.61 10.86
C ILE A 71 -4.10 -13.83 10.71
N LEU A 72 -4.23 -14.35 9.49
CA LEU A 72 -5.04 -15.53 9.20
C LEU A 72 -4.46 -16.82 9.82
N GLN A 73 -3.14 -16.93 9.94
CA GLN A 73 -2.48 -18.06 10.62
C GLN A 73 -2.70 -18.00 12.13
N LEU A 74 -2.59 -16.82 12.74
CA LEU A 74 -2.87 -16.61 14.17
C LEU A 74 -4.30 -17.01 14.52
N ALA A 75 -5.27 -16.55 13.72
CA ALA A 75 -6.67 -16.88 13.91
C ALA A 75 -6.93 -18.40 13.79
N ARG A 76 -6.31 -19.08 12.82
CA ARG A 76 -6.39 -20.54 12.66
C ARG A 76 -5.78 -21.30 13.85
N ALA A 77 -4.78 -20.74 14.50
CA ALA A 77 -4.18 -21.31 15.71
C ALA A 77 -4.97 -20.99 17.00
N GLY A 78 -6.18 -20.43 16.89
CA GLY A 78 -7.02 -20.06 18.04
C GLY A 78 -6.51 -18.85 18.83
N ARG A 79 -5.53 -18.13 18.29
CA ARG A 79 -4.94 -16.95 18.94
C ARG A 79 -5.57 -15.68 18.39
N SER A 80 -5.80 -14.71 19.28
CA SER A 80 -6.28 -13.39 18.86
C SER A 80 -5.18 -12.62 18.11
N PRO A 81 -5.40 -12.20 16.84
CA PRO A 81 -4.47 -11.36 16.11
C PRO A 81 -4.63 -9.86 16.44
N CYS A 82 -5.59 -9.48 17.30
CA CYS A 82 -6.00 -8.08 17.47
C CYS A 82 -4.86 -7.15 17.91
N LYS A 83 -3.97 -7.59 18.80
CA LYS A 83 -2.80 -6.81 19.22
C LYS A 83 -1.87 -6.54 18.03
N HIS A 84 -1.55 -7.59 17.27
CA HIS A 84 -0.69 -7.48 16.09
C HIS A 84 -1.29 -6.55 15.04
N VAL A 85 -2.59 -6.69 14.75
CA VAL A 85 -3.29 -5.79 13.81
C VAL A 85 -3.20 -4.33 14.27
N ARG A 86 -3.45 -4.06 15.56
CA ARG A 86 -3.39 -2.69 16.10
C ARG A 86 -2.00 -2.08 15.95
N GLU A 87 -0.95 -2.83 16.26
CA GLU A 87 0.44 -2.38 16.13
C GLU A 87 0.78 -2.05 14.65
N ARG A 88 0.35 -2.89 13.71
CA ARG A 88 0.56 -2.64 12.27
C ARG A 88 -0.18 -1.39 11.77
N LEU A 89 -1.45 -1.24 12.14
CA LEU A 89 -2.23 -0.08 11.73
C LEU A 89 -1.70 1.21 12.33
N GLN A 90 -1.23 1.18 13.58
CA GLN A 90 -0.58 2.32 14.22
C GLN A 90 0.70 2.73 13.47
N ALA A 91 1.56 1.76 13.13
CA ALA A 91 2.77 2.04 12.35
C ALA A 91 2.46 2.58 10.94
N HIS A 92 1.39 2.10 10.31
CA HIS A 92 0.94 2.59 9.02
C HIS A 92 0.43 4.03 9.11
N LEU A 93 -0.39 4.34 10.12
CA LEU A 93 -0.88 5.70 10.39
C LEU A 93 0.30 6.67 10.58
N GLU A 94 1.27 6.33 11.40
CA GLU A 94 2.45 7.17 11.62
C GLU A 94 3.28 7.39 10.34
N ALA A 95 3.33 6.39 9.46
CA ALA A 95 3.98 6.52 8.16
C ALA A 95 3.22 7.46 7.22
N LEU A 96 1.89 7.34 7.19
CA LEU A 96 1.03 8.25 6.44
C LEU A 96 1.18 9.69 6.95
N ASP A 97 1.18 9.90 8.27
CA ASP A 97 1.34 11.23 8.86
C ASP A 97 2.69 11.86 8.50
N ARG A 98 3.78 11.08 8.49
CA ARG A 98 5.08 11.55 8.00
C ARG A 98 5.00 11.98 6.55
N ARG A 99 4.39 11.15 5.69
CA ARG A 99 4.28 11.44 4.26
C ARG A 99 3.41 12.66 3.99
N ILE A 100 2.32 12.83 4.74
CA ILE A 100 1.47 14.02 4.67
C ILE A 100 2.28 15.27 5.01
N ARG A 101 3.06 15.26 6.09
CA ARG A 101 3.92 16.41 6.46
C ARG A 101 4.92 16.75 5.36
N GLU A 102 5.60 15.75 4.80
CA GLU A 102 6.53 15.96 3.68
C GLU A 102 5.84 16.57 2.46
N MET A 103 4.67 16.05 2.08
CA MET A 103 3.90 16.55 0.95
C MET A 103 3.38 17.98 1.20
N GLN A 104 2.99 18.29 2.44
CA GLN A 104 2.59 19.65 2.83
C GLN A 104 3.74 20.65 2.69
N LEU A 105 4.97 20.28 3.08
CA LEU A 105 6.15 21.13 2.89
C LEU A 105 6.39 21.44 1.41
N VAL A 106 6.41 20.42 0.56
CA VAL A 106 6.60 20.59 -0.90
C VAL A 106 5.47 21.44 -1.50
N ARG A 107 4.22 21.19 -1.10
CA ARG A 107 3.06 21.94 -1.56
C ARG A 107 3.12 23.41 -1.16
N ASN A 108 3.58 23.71 0.05
CA ASN A 108 3.71 25.08 0.53
C ASN A 108 4.85 25.83 -0.18
N GLU A 109 5.98 25.17 -0.42
CA GLU A 109 7.08 25.72 -1.22
C GLU A 109 6.60 26.06 -2.64
N LEU A 110 5.91 25.12 -3.29
CA LEU A 110 5.36 25.35 -4.64
C LEU A 110 4.34 26.51 -4.65
N ALA A 111 3.47 26.58 -3.63
CA ALA A 111 2.51 27.68 -3.51
C ALA A 111 3.22 29.04 -3.32
N GLN A 112 4.30 29.09 -2.54
CA GLN A 112 5.11 30.29 -2.38
C GLN A 112 5.77 30.70 -3.69
N GLN A 113 6.36 29.74 -4.42
CA GLN A 113 6.97 30.01 -5.72
C GLN A 113 5.95 30.55 -6.72
N LEU A 114 4.75 29.98 -6.78
CA LEU A 114 3.68 30.49 -7.65
C LEU A 114 3.24 31.91 -7.28
N ASN A 115 3.19 32.26 -6.00
CA ASN A 115 2.88 33.62 -5.56
C ASN A 115 3.95 34.64 -6.00
N GLU A 116 5.23 34.24 -6.02
CA GLU A 116 6.31 35.09 -6.53
C GLU A 116 6.27 35.22 -8.05
N LEU A 117 6.04 34.11 -8.76
CA LEU A 117 5.89 34.14 -10.21
C LEU A 117 4.70 34.99 -10.68
N ALA A 118 3.60 35.01 -9.92
CA ALA A 118 2.43 35.85 -10.23
C ALA A 118 2.73 37.36 -10.24
N LYS A 119 3.88 37.79 -9.68
CA LYS A 119 4.34 39.19 -9.72
C LYS A 119 5.12 39.53 -10.99
N LEU A 120 5.51 38.52 -11.77
CA LEU A 120 6.24 38.69 -13.01
C LEU A 120 5.27 38.83 -14.19
N PRO A 121 5.63 39.61 -15.23
CA PRO A 121 4.82 39.71 -16.44
C PRO A 121 4.85 38.39 -17.24
N ASP A 122 3.73 38.06 -17.90
CA ASP A 122 3.59 36.85 -18.74
C ASP A 122 4.42 36.88 -20.04
N GLN A 123 5.12 37.98 -20.33
CA GLN A 123 5.89 38.18 -21.56
C GLN A 123 7.33 38.60 -21.24
N ILE A 124 8.29 37.77 -21.66
CA ILE A 124 9.68 38.19 -21.84
C ILE A 124 10.16 37.63 -23.18
N ASP A 125 10.87 38.47 -23.91
CA ASP A 125 11.20 38.35 -25.33
C ASP A 125 11.74 36.97 -25.73
N SER A 126 11.15 36.44 -26.81
CA SER A 126 11.28 35.07 -27.31
C SER A 126 12.63 34.76 -27.97
N SER A 127 13.76 34.96 -27.30
CA SER A 127 15.08 34.58 -27.84
C SER A 127 15.99 33.75 -26.94
N ALA A 128 15.56 33.34 -25.74
CA ALA A 128 16.37 32.46 -24.90
C ALA A 128 15.51 31.39 -24.19
N GLN A 129 15.78 30.13 -24.56
CA GLN A 129 15.41 28.87 -23.92
C GLN A 129 14.09 28.79 -23.13
N VAL A 130 13.07 28.23 -23.79
CA VAL A 130 11.87 27.53 -23.29
C VAL A 130 10.96 28.27 -22.31
N CYS A 131 11.39 28.67 -21.10
CA CYS A 131 10.55 29.41 -20.16
C CYS A 131 11.36 30.05 -19.02
N GLN A 132 11.41 31.38 -18.99
CA GLN A 132 12.13 32.12 -17.95
C GLN A 132 11.56 31.90 -16.54
N LEU A 133 10.29 31.48 -16.41
CA LEU A 133 9.71 31.15 -15.10
C LEU A 133 10.41 29.95 -14.45
N ILE A 134 10.91 28.99 -15.23
CA ILE A 134 11.68 27.85 -14.71
C ILE A 134 13.10 28.28 -14.33
N ASP A 135 13.70 29.18 -15.10
CA ASP A 135 15.05 29.70 -14.84
C ASP A 135 15.10 30.66 -13.63
N VAL A 136 13.99 31.35 -13.33
CA VAL A 136 13.85 32.27 -12.19
C VAL A 136 13.49 31.54 -10.89
N ILE A 137 12.91 30.33 -10.96
CA ILE A 137 12.73 29.49 -9.77
C ILE A 137 14.12 29.03 -9.29
N SER A 138 14.71 29.80 -8.38
CA SER A 138 15.81 29.33 -7.56
C SER A 138 15.23 28.30 -6.59
N LEU A 139 15.32 27.02 -6.95
CA LEU A 139 15.15 25.92 -6.00
C LEU A 139 16.26 26.04 -4.96
N LYS A 140 16.08 26.88 -3.95
CA LYS A 140 16.84 26.82 -2.69
C LYS A 140 16.41 25.58 -1.92
N THR A 141 16.53 24.43 -2.55
CA THR A 141 16.42 23.14 -1.88
C THR A 141 17.82 22.59 -1.84
N SER A 142 18.47 22.72 -0.69
CA SER A 142 19.65 21.97 -0.32
C SER A 142 19.39 20.48 -0.55
N SER A 143 19.81 20.01 -1.73
CA SER A 143 19.81 18.61 -2.17
C SER A 143 20.46 17.66 -1.14
N SER A 144 21.25 18.20 -0.20
CA SER A 144 21.88 17.48 0.90
C SER A 144 20.93 16.98 1.99
N GLU A 145 19.75 17.59 2.22
CA GLU A 145 18.86 17.18 3.33
C GLU A 145 17.84 16.10 2.92
N LEU A 146 17.36 16.14 1.68
CA LEU A 146 16.44 15.12 1.14
C LEU A 146 17.12 13.76 0.93
N SER A 147 18.43 13.73 0.63
CA SER A 147 19.18 12.47 0.46
C SER A 147 19.63 11.85 1.79
N GLY A 148 19.81 12.66 2.84
CA GLY A 148 20.33 12.24 4.15
C GLY A 148 19.36 11.40 4.99
N ALA A 149 18.05 11.55 4.77
CA ALA A 149 17.02 10.78 5.48
C ALA A 149 16.82 9.36 4.90
N ILE A 150 17.15 9.15 3.62
CA ILE A 150 16.98 7.85 2.95
C ILE A 150 18.20 6.94 3.17
N LYS A 151 19.42 7.48 3.27
CA LYS A 151 20.66 6.67 3.41
C LYS A 151 21.02 6.22 4.84
N ARG A 152 20.28 6.61 5.89
CA ARG A 152 20.65 6.29 7.28
C ARG A 152 20.10 4.96 7.83
N LYS A 153 19.30 4.20 7.07
CA LYS A 153 18.74 2.90 7.56
C LYS A 153 19.41 1.64 7.03
N GLU A 154 20.37 1.73 6.10
CA GLU A 154 21.09 0.57 5.54
C GLU A 154 22.45 0.27 6.21
N ARG A 155 22.86 1.05 7.23
CA ARG A 155 24.09 0.81 8.02
C ARG A 155 23.82 0.38 9.46
N GLY A 156 22.85 -0.53 9.65
CA GLY A 156 22.50 -1.08 10.97
C GLY A 156 22.36 -2.60 11.01
N TYR A 157 22.83 -3.33 10.00
CA TYR A 157 22.85 -4.80 10.01
C TYR A 157 24.20 -5.29 9.45
N GLY A 158 25.22 -5.30 10.31
CA GLY A 158 26.55 -5.76 9.88
C GLY A 158 27.60 -5.68 10.98
N LYS A 159 27.80 -6.83 11.65
CA LYS A 159 28.96 -7.22 12.50
C LYS A 159 29.11 -6.55 13.87
N GLN A 160 29.03 -7.38 14.92
CA GLN A 160 30.23 -7.96 15.54
C GLN A 160 29.90 -9.21 16.38
N LYS A 161 30.41 -10.36 15.91
CA LYS A 161 30.83 -11.48 16.76
C LYS A 161 32.14 -11.09 17.44
N GLY A 162 32.28 -11.42 18.71
CA GLY A 162 33.54 -11.36 19.46
C GLY A 162 33.42 -12.19 20.73
N HIS A 163 33.68 -13.50 20.59
CA HIS A 163 34.13 -14.37 21.68
C HIS A 163 35.55 -14.82 21.32
#